data_AF-A0A2K6E6P0-F1
#
_entry.id   AF-A0A2K6E6P0-F1
#
_cell.length_a   1.000
_cell.length_b   1.000
_cell.length_c   1.000
_cell.angle_alpha   90.00
_cell.angle_beta   90.00
_cell.angle_gamma   90.00
#
_symmetry.space_group_name_H-M   'P 1'
#
loop_
_entity.id
_entity.type
_entity.pdbx_description
1 polymer ?
#
loop_
_entity_poly.entity_id
_entity_poly.type
_entity_poly.pdbx_seq_one_letter_code
_entity_poly.pdbx_strand_id
1 'polypeptide(L)'
;QAGPPGQGHEDQEEVLKIMPVQKQTRAVQHTRFKAFVAIGDYNGHVGLGVKRSKEVATAIRGAIILAKLSNVPVRRGYWGNKMGKPHTVPCKVTDRCRSVLVHLIPAPRGTGIVWAPVPKKLLMMAGVDDCYTSARGCTATLGNFSKATFDAICKTYSSLTPDLWKETIFTKSPYQEFTDHLVKTHTRVSMQRTQAPAVAAT
;
A
#
# COMPACT_ATOMS: atom_id res chain seq x y z
N GLN A 1 -16.84 19.54 -5.14
CA GLN A 1 -15.96 19.87 -6.28
C GLN A 1 -15.10 18.65 -6.55
N ALA A 2 -15.46 17.84 -7.54
CA ALA A 2 -14.62 16.74 -8.01
C ALA A 2 -13.56 17.36 -8.93
N GLY A 3 -12.29 17.23 -8.56
CA GLY A 3 -11.17 17.72 -9.36
C GLY A 3 -11.03 16.96 -10.69
N PRO A 4 -10.39 17.56 -11.70
CA PRO A 4 -10.28 16.98 -13.03
C PRO A 4 -9.48 15.66 -13.02
N PRO A 5 -9.83 14.69 -13.89
CA PRO A 5 -9.09 13.44 -14.02
C PRO A 5 -7.81 13.70 -14.83
N GLY A 6 -6.63 13.60 -14.20
CA GLY A 6 -5.36 13.62 -14.93
C GLY A 6 -4.19 14.37 -14.30
N GLN A 7 -4.32 14.93 -13.09
CA GLN A 7 -3.12 15.30 -12.32
C GLN A 7 -2.54 14.01 -11.74
N GLY A 8 -1.49 13.47 -12.38
CA GLY A 8 -0.69 12.41 -11.78
C GLY A 8 -0.24 12.91 -10.41
N HIS A 9 -0.73 12.28 -9.34
CA HIS A 9 -0.21 12.54 -8.01
C HIS A 9 1.30 12.33 -8.06
N GLU A 10 2.06 13.31 -7.59
CA GLU A 10 3.52 13.23 -7.50
C GLU A 10 3.86 12.31 -6.31
N ASP A 11 3.64 11.01 -6.53
CA ASP A 11 3.95 9.96 -5.58
C ASP A 11 5.48 9.93 -5.36
N GLN A 12 5.91 10.20 -4.14
CA GLN A 12 7.33 10.10 -3.81
C GLN A 12 7.70 8.64 -3.60
N GLU A 13 8.80 8.22 -4.24
CA GLU A 13 9.30 6.86 -4.19
C GLU A 13 10.56 6.82 -3.34
N GLU A 14 10.57 5.99 -2.29
CA GLU A 14 11.73 5.86 -1.42
C GLU A 14 12.19 4.40 -1.29
N VAL A 15 13.48 4.18 -1.60
CA VAL A 15 14.11 2.87 -1.42
C VAL A 15 14.50 2.70 0.05
N LEU A 16 13.85 1.76 0.73
CA LEU A 16 14.07 1.50 2.16
C LEU A 16 15.36 0.71 2.41
N LYS A 17 15.56 -0.37 1.66
CA LYS A 17 16.75 -1.24 1.78
C LYS A 17 16.91 -2.11 0.53
N ILE A 18 18.15 -2.31 0.14
CA ILE A 18 18.56 -3.33 -0.83
C ILE A 18 19.35 -4.39 -0.07
N MET A 19 19.00 -5.66 -0.26
CA MET A 19 19.72 -6.78 0.34
C MET A 19 20.12 -7.82 -0.73
N PRO A 20 21.38 -8.26 -0.76
CA PRO A 20 21.77 -9.42 -1.55
C PRO A 20 21.22 -10.69 -0.89
N VAL A 21 20.63 -11.56 -1.69
CA VAL A 21 20.10 -12.87 -1.27
C VAL A 21 20.65 -13.95 -2.18
N GLN A 22 21.37 -14.89 -1.60
CA GLN A 22 22.15 -15.89 -2.32
C GLN A 22 21.49 -17.27 -2.24
N LYS A 23 21.62 -18.06 -3.30
CA LYS A 23 21.25 -19.47 -3.32
C LYS A 23 22.49 -20.27 -3.74
N GLN A 24 22.92 -21.22 -2.90
CA GLN A 24 23.98 -22.15 -3.24
C GLN A 24 23.50 -23.10 -4.34
N THR A 25 24.32 -23.29 -5.38
CA THR A 25 24.13 -24.34 -6.39
C THR A 25 25.35 -25.26 -6.41
N ARG A 26 25.28 -26.37 -7.18
CA ARG A 26 26.37 -27.35 -7.27
C ARG A 26 27.69 -26.73 -7.76
N ALA A 27 27.62 -25.75 -8.65
CA ALA A 27 28.80 -25.12 -9.26
C ALA A 27 29.17 -23.78 -8.61
N VAL A 28 28.19 -22.90 -8.36
CA VAL A 28 28.45 -21.51 -7.93
C VAL A 28 27.36 -20.95 -7.01
N GLN A 29 27.69 -19.92 -6.25
CA GLN A 29 26.71 -19.13 -5.51
C GLN A 29 25.93 -18.21 -6.47
N HIS A 30 24.63 -18.43 -6.60
CA HIS A 30 23.78 -17.55 -7.39
C HIS A 30 23.22 -16.43 -6.50
N THR A 31 23.74 -15.22 -6.69
CA THR A 31 23.30 -14.03 -5.97
C THR A 31 22.15 -13.35 -6.73
N ARG A 32 21.27 -12.67 -6.00
CA ARG A 32 20.19 -11.80 -6.52
C ARG A 32 19.98 -10.67 -5.53
N PHE A 33 19.39 -9.57 -5.97
CA PHE A 33 19.10 -8.43 -5.11
C PHE A 33 17.61 -8.36 -4.82
N LYS A 34 17.27 -8.16 -3.54
CA LYS A 34 15.92 -7.89 -3.08
C LYS A 34 15.84 -6.44 -2.67
N ALA A 35 14.94 -5.69 -3.30
CA ALA A 35 14.69 -4.29 -3.01
C ALA A 35 13.36 -4.15 -2.25
N PHE A 36 13.36 -3.26 -1.25
CA PHE A 36 12.18 -2.80 -0.53
C PHE A 36 11.98 -1.33 -0.88
N VAL A 37 10.83 -1.00 -1.44
CA VAL A 37 10.47 0.36 -1.84
C VAL A 37 9.14 0.70 -1.19
N ALA A 38 9.04 1.90 -0.65
CA ALA A 38 7.77 2.46 -0.22
C ALA A 38 7.45 3.67 -1.10
N ILE A 39 6.16 3.88 -1.31
CA ILE A 39 5.60 4.98 -2.11
C ILE A 39 4.55 5.67 -1.27
N GLY A 40 4.43 7.00 -1.36
CA GLY A 40 3.29 7.71 -0.79
C GLY A 40 3.23 9.17 -1.21
N ASP A 41 2.08 9.77 -0.93
CA ASP A 41 1.71 11.13 -1.34
C ASP A 41 1.77 12.14 -0.20
N TYR A 42 2.25 11.74 0.99
CA TYR A 42 2.21 12.51 2.25
C TYR A 42 0.80 12.94 2.68
N ASN A 43 -0.24 12.40 2.04
CA ASN A 43 -1.62 12.85 2.22
C ASN A 43 -2.59 11.69 2.45
N GLY A 44 -2.09 10.58 2.98
CA GLY A 44 -2.92 9.46 3.37
C GLY A 44 -2.98 8.34 2.35
N HIS A 45 -2.02 8.23 1.44
CA HIS A 45 -1.82 7.04 0.62
C HIS A 45 -0.41 6.51 0.79
N VAL A 46 -0.28 5.20 0.99
CA VAL A 46 1.01 4.55 1.09
C VAL A 46 0.98 3.18 0.42
N GLY A 47 2.06 2.85 -0.29
CA GLY A 47 2.29 1.55 -0.92
C GLY A 47 3.62 0.96 -0.45
N LEU A 48 3.67 -0.36 -0.33
CA LEU A 48 4.90 -1.10 -0.01
C LEU A 48 5.15 -2.18 -1.08
N GLY A 49 6.32 -2.10 -1.70
CA GLY A 49 6.75 -2.97 -2.78
C GLY A 49 8.00 -3.75 -2.42
N VAL A 50 8.00 -5.05 -2.72
CA VAL A 50 9.15 -5.92 -2.50
C VAL A 50 9.38 -6.77 -3.73
N LYS A 51 10.55 -6.62 -4.36
CA LYS A 51 10.90 -7.39 -5.56
C LYS A 51 12.31 -7.96 -5.45
N ARG A 52 12.51 -9.13 -6.05
CA ARG A 52 13.82 -9.79 -6.19
C ARG A 52 14.16 -9.95 -7.67
N SER A 53 15.33 -9.46 -8.09
CA SER A 53 15.83 -9.56 -9.47
C SER A 53 17.34 -9.87 -9.50
N LYS A 54 17.88 -10.22 -10.67
CA LYS A 54 19.33 -10.42 -10.85
C LYS A 54 20.10 -9.10 -10.74
N GLU A 55 19.52 -8.03 -11.28
CA GLU A 55 20.07 -6.67 -11.26
C GLU A 55 19.34 -5.79 -10.24
N VAL A 56 20.07 -4.83 -9.67
CA VAL A 56 19.53 -3.89 -8.68
C VAL A 56 18.50 -2.95 -9.30
N ALA A 57 18.82 -2.34 -10.46
CA ALA A 57 17.91 -1.38 -11.12
C ALA A 57 16.56 -2.03 -11.46
N THR A 58 16.59 -3.25 -11.99
CA THR A 58 15.39 -4.03 -12.31
C THR A 58 14.61 -4.45 -11.05
N ALA A 59 15.29 -4.71 -9.93
CA ALA A 59 14.62 -4.96 -8.65
C ALA A 59 13.90 -3.70 -8.15
N ILE A 60 14.53 -2.53 -8.23
CA ILE A 60 13.95 -1.26 -7.78
C ILE A 60 12.74 -0.90 -8.64
N ARG A 61 12.89 -0.88 -9.97
CA ARG A 61 11.78 -0.59 -10.91
C ARG A 61 10.59 -1.54 -10.71
N GLY A 62 10.86 -2.83 -10.55
CA GLY A 62 9.81 -3.81 -10.27
C GLY A 62 9.17 -3.65 -8.89
N ALA A 63 9.92 -3.22 -7.88
CA ALA A 63 9.38 -2.93 -6.55
C ALA A 63 8.51 -1.67 -6.55
N ILE A 64 8.89 -0.64 -7.31
CA ILE A 64 8.09 0.58 -7.51
C ILE A 64 6.71 0.22 -8.10
N ILE A 65 6.67 -0.55 -9.19
CA ILE A 65 5.40 -0.97 -9.82
C ILE A 65 4.54 -1.75 -8.82
N LEU A 66 5.12 -2.67 -8.06
CA LEU A 66 4.40 -3.42 -7.04
C LEU A 66 3.88 -2.54 -5.90
N ALA A 67 4.64 -1.51 -5.49
CA ALA A 67 4.20 -0.56 -4.48
C ALA A 67 3.02 0.29 -4.98
N LYS A 68 3.03 0.72 -6.25
CA LYS A 68 1.89 1.44 -6.86
C LYS A 68 0.62 0.59 -6.90
N LEU A 69 0.77 -0.70 -7.22
CA LEU A 69 -0.35 -1.65 -7.22
C LEU A 69 -0.89 -1.94 -5.80
N SER A 70 -0.05 -1.83 -4.77
CA SER A 70 -0.40 -2.07 -3.37
C SER A 70 -0.69 -0.79 -2.58
N ASN A 71 -1.05 0.30 -3.25
CA ASN A 71 -1.37 1.56 -2.58
C ASN A 71 -2.64 1.41 -1.73
N VAL A 72 -2.56 1.76 -0.45
CA VAL A 72 -3.65 1.64 0.51
C VAL A 72 -3.92 3.01 1.14
N PRO A 73 -5.21 3.40 1.31
CA PRO A 73 -5.54 4.62 2.01
C PRO A 73 -5.23 4.50 3.50
N VAL A 74 -4.80 5.60 4.10
CA VAL A 74 -4.48 5.72 5.53
C VAL A 74 -5.49 6.62 6.21
N ARG A 75 -6.16 6.09 7.25
CA ARG A 75 -7.11 6.89 8.01
C ARG A 75 -6.35 7.67 9.06
N ARG A 76 -6.38 9.00 8.94
CA ARG A 76 -5.85 9.93 9.93
C ARG A 76 -6.97 10.44 10.85
N GLY A 77 -6.59 10.83 12.05
CA GLY A 77 -7.46 11.26 13.11
C GLY A 77 -6.79 12.28 14.04
N TYR A 78 -7.42 12.46 15.20
CA TYR A 78 -6.99 13.40 16.23
C TYR A 78 -6.72 12.63 17.52
N TRP A 79 -5.80 13.12 18.33
CA TRP A 79 -5.54 12.56 19.66
C TRP A 79 -6.62 12.92 20.68
N GLY A 80 -7.14 14.15 20.58
CA GLY A 80 -8.19 14.69 21.46
C GLY A 80 -9.09 15.64 20.69
N ASN A 81 -9.02 16.95 20.99
CA ASN A 81 -9.84 17.96 20.32
C ASN A 81 -9.63 17.96 18.80
N LYS A 82 -10.74 17.90 18.04
CA LYS A 82 -10.76 17.88 16.57
C LYS A 82 -10.54 19.28 15.95
N MET A 83 -9.44 19.95 16.33
CA MET A 83 -9.11 21.29 15.82
C MET A 83 -8.10 21.18 14.68
N GLY A 84 -8.29 21.81 13.52
CA GLY A 84 -7.30 21.80 12.42
C GLY A 84 -7.31 20.50 11.60
N LYS A 85 -6.17 20.13 10.99
CA LYS A 85 -6.06 18.92 10.14
C LYS A 85 -5.80 17.66 10.99
N PRO A 86 -6.27 16.47 10.58
CA PRO A 86 -5.91 15.21 11.23
C PRO A 86 -4.41 14.97 11.18
N HIS A 87 -3.78 14.70 12.33
CA HIS A 87 -2.32 14.63 12.48
C HIS A 87 -1.80 13.27 12.95
N THR A 88 -2.65 12.44 13.55
CA THR A 88 -2.27 11.15 14.18
C THR A 88 -3.16 10.01 13.69
N VAL A 89 -2.85 8.76 14.05
CA VAL A 89 -3.79 7.63 13.91
C VAL A 89 -5.06 7.82 14.76
N PRO A 90 -6.25 7.35 14.30
CA PRO A 90 -7.53 7.56 14.98
C PRO A 90 -7.72 6.71 16.24
N CYS A 91 -7.12 5.53 16.29
CA CYS A 91 -7.19 4.61 17.42
C CYS A 91 -5.85 3.88 17.57
N LYS A 92 -5.68 3.18 18.69
CA LYS A 92 -4.51 2.32 18.89
C LYS A 92 -4.65 1.11 17.97
N VAL A 93 -3.75 0.98 17.00
CA VAL A 93 -3.76 -0.13 16.04
C VAL A 93 -2.58 -1.04 16.29
N THR A 94 -2.84 -2.34 16.26
CA THR A 94 -1.82 -3.37 16.43
C THR A 94 -1.86 -4.33 15.25
N ASP A 95 -0.71 -4.59 14.68
CA ASP A 95 -0.55 -5.63 13.66
C ASP A 95 0.72 -6.46 13.88
N ARG A 96 0.75 -7.63 13.24
CA ARG A 96 1.82 -8.61 13.34
C ARG A 96 2.17 -9.13 11.96
N CYS A 97 3.44 -9.04 11.62
CA CYS A 97 4.03 -9.81 10.54
C CYS A 97 5.01 -10.83 11.12
N ARG A 98 4.63 -12.12 11.10
CA ARG A 98 5.41 -13.22 11.70
C ARG A 98 5.70 -12.96 13.18
N SER A 99 6.96 -12.94 13.60
CA SER A 99 7.36 -12.68 14.99
C SER A 99 7.37 -11.20 15.36
N VAL A 100 7.23 -10.29 14.38
CA VAL A 100 7.30 -8.84 14.62
C VAL A 100 5.91 -8.30 14.82
N LEU A 101 5.71 -7.60 15.93
CA LEU A 101 4.45 -6.97 16.31
C LEU A 101 4.68 -5.46 16.45
N VAL A 102 3.81 -4.68 15.80
CA VAL A 102 3.87 -3.22 15.74
C VAL A 102 2.59 -2.63 16.32
N HIS A 103 2.75 -1.70 17.25
CA HIS A 103 1.69 -0.91 17.84
C HIS A 103 1.84 0.55 17.40
N LEU A 104 0.79 1.10 16.80
CA LEU A 104 0.63 2.52 16.53
C LEU A 104 -0.31 3.10 17.58
N ILE A 105 0.18 4.10 18.30
CA ILE A 105 -0.53 4.75 19.40
C ILE A 105 -0.71 6.23 19.04
N PRO A 106 -1.93 6.78 19.16
CA PRO A 106 -2.15 8.19 18.88
C PRO A 106 -1.34 9.12 19.80
N ALA A 107 -0.78 10.20 19.25
CA ALA A 107 0.09 11.13 19.97
C ALA A 107 -0.42 12.59 19.91
N PRO A 108 -0.13 13.42 20.94
CA PRO A 108 -0.43 14.84 20.90
C PRO A 108 0.38 15.56 19.83
N ARG A 109 -0.08 16.75 19.42
CA ARG A 109 0.56 17.52 18.36
C ARG A 109 1.97 17.96 18.73
N GLY A 110 2.88 17.87 17.76
CA GLY A 110 4.28 18.28 17.92
C GLY A 110 5.16 17.21 18.59
N THR A 111 4.65 16.00 18.78
CA THR A 111 5.44 14.85 19.23
C THR A 111 6.38 14.37 18.11
N GLY A 112 5.95 14.52 16.86
CA GLY A 112 6.57 13.89 15.71
C GLY A 112 6.42 12.37 15.72
N ILE A 113 7.05 11.73 14.73
CA ILE A 113 7.11 10.28 14.63
C ILE A 113 8.32 9.77 15.43
N VAL A 114 8.03 9.21 16.61
CA VAL A 114 9.03 8.55 17.45
C VAL A 114 9.10 7.08 17.02
N TRP A 115 9.87 6.77 15.96
CA TRP A 115 10.07 5.40 15.46
C TRP A 115 11.52 5.21 14.95
N ALA A 116 11.95 3.95 14.82
CA ALA A 116 13.14 3.56 14.04
C ALA A 116 13.15 4.16 12.60
N PRO A 117 14.33 4.41 12.00
CA PRO A 117 14.43 5.20 10.78
C PRO A 117 13.67 4.64 9.57
N VAL A 118 13.60 3.32 9.43
CA VAL A 118 12.99 2.69 8.25
C VAL A 118 11.46 2.76 8.27
N PRO A 119 10.73 2.34 9.31
CA PRO A 119 9.28 2.49 9.33
C PRO A 119 8.84 3.93 9.59
N LYS A 120 9.72 4.78 10.16
CA LYS A 120 9.47 6.22 10.26
C LYS A 120 9.18 6.83 8.89
N LYS A 121 10.00 6.50 7.88
CA LYS A 121 9.79 6.93 6.49
C LYS A 121 8.43 6.50 5.94
N LEU A 122 8.02 5.27 6.25
CA LEU A 122 6.73 4.73 5.82
C LEU A 122 5.55 5.50 6.45
N LEU A 123 5.64 5.85 7.74
CA LEU A 123 4.65 6.70 8.42
C LEU A 123 4.66 8.16 7.93
N MET A 124 5.82 8.70 7.58
CA MET A 124 5.94 10.03 6.98
C MET A 124 5.23 10.08 5.62
N MET A 125 5.51 9.10 4.74
CA MET A 125 4.86 9.00 3.43
C MET A 125 3.35 8.77 3.53
N ALA A 126 2.90 8.08 4.58
CA ALA A 126 1.48 7.94 4.90
C ALA A 126 0.81 9.27 5.35
N GLY A 127 1.57 10.33 5.58
CA GLY A 127 1.06 11.64 6.02
C GLY A 127 0.64 11.68 7.49
N VAL A 128 1.21 10.80 8.33
CA VAL A 128 1.03 10.82 9.79
C VAL A 128 2.13 11.68 10.40
N ASP A 129 1.75 12.77 11.06
CA ASP A 129 2.71 13.73 11.62
C ASP A 129 3.20 13.29 13.02
N ASP A 130 2.27 12.83 13.86
CA ASP A 130 2.56 12.44 15.24
C ASP A 130 2.08 11.02 15.50
N CYS A 131 2.97 10.16 16.01
CA CYS A 131 2.59 8.81 16.44
C CYS A 131 3.59 8.27 17.46
N TYR A 132 3.05 7.71 18.54
CA TYR A 132 3.81 6.88 19.47
C TYR A 132 3.82 5.45 19.00
N THR A 133 4.93 4.79 19.29
CA THR A 133 5.21 3.53 18.64
C THR A 133 5.82 2.54 19.60
N SER A 134 5.44 1.28 19.42
CA SER A 134 6.03 0.19 20.16
C SER A 134 6.17 -1.02 19.25
N ALA A 135 7.35 -1.63 19.27
CA ALA A 135 7.65 -2.82 18.50
C ALA A 135 8.09 -3.94 19.43
N ARG A 136 7.59 -5.15 19.21
CA ARG A 136 8.03 -6.36 19.92
C ARG A 136 8.41 -7.45 18.92
N GLY A 137 9.35 -8.30 19.32
CA GLY A 137 9.89 -9.38 18.49
C GLY A 137 11.17 -9.02 17.73
N CYS A 138 11.48 -9.76 16.67
CA CYS A 138 12.74 -9.61 15.92
C CYS A 138 12.68 -8.45 14.90
N THR A 139 12.78 -7.23 15.40
CA THR A 139 12.74 -5.98 14.58
C THR A 139 13.94 -5.80 13.66
N ALA A 140 15.03 -6.56 13.86
CA ALA A 140 16.20 -6.56 12.98
C ALA A 140 15.86 -7.01 11.54
N THR A 141 14.81 -7.83 11.37
CA THR A 141 14.36 -8.26 10.04
C THR A 141 13.46 -7.21 9.40
N LEU A 142 14.09 -6.27 8.68
CA LEU A 142 13.45 -5.12 8.06
C LEU A 142 12.22 -5.46 7.21
N GLY A 143 12.26 -6.56 6.44
CA GLY A 143 11.14 -6.93 5.58
C GLY A 143 9.86 -7.25 6.35
N ASN A 144 9.96 -7.95 7.48
CA ASN A 144 8.79 -8.23 8.33
C ASN A 144 8.37 -6.98 9.10
N PHE A 145 9.34 -6.16 9.51
CA PHE A 145 9.08 -4.95 10.26
C PHE A 145 8.32 -3.88 9.46
N SER A 146 8.78 -3.60 8.23
CA SER A 146 8.09 -2.70 7.32
C SER A 146 6.72 -3.22 6.95
N LYS A 147 6.58 -4.54 6.74
CA LYS A 147 5.29 -5.15 6.44
C LYS A 147 4.31 -5.07 7.61
N ALA A 148 4.74 -5.35 8.84
CA ALA A 148 3.89 -5.19 10.03
C ALA A 148 3.43 -3.73 10.21
N THR A 149 4.30 -2.77 9.90
CA THR A 149 3.94 -1.34 9.97
C THR A 149 2.91 -0.98 8.89
N PHE A 150 3.12 -1.46 7.66
CA PHE A 150 2.17 -1.29 6.57
C PHE A 150 0.80 -1.91 6.90
N ASP A 151 0.78 -3.15 7.38
CA ASP A 151 -0.45 -3.85 7.76
C ASP A 151 -1.18 -3.13 8.93
N ALA A 152 -0.43 -2.55 9.89
CA ALA A 152 -1.00 -1.72 10.95
C ALA A 152 -1.66 -0.45 10.42
N ILE A 153 -1.07 0.19 9.40
CA ILE A 153 -1.65 1.35 8.74
C ILE A 153 -2.94 0.96 7.98
N CYS A 154 -2.94 -0.16 7.25
CA CYS A 154 -4.12 -0.66 6.55
C CYS A 154 -5.31 -0.86 7.51
N LYS A 155 -5.06 -1.39 8.70
CA LYS A 155 -6.08 -1.63 9.74
C LYS A 155 -6.71 -0.36 10.32
N THR A 156 -6.17 0.82 10.06
CA THR A 156 -6.77 2.09 10.52
C THR A 156 -8.16 2.31 9.91
N TYR A 157 -8.37 1.91 8.65
CA TYR A 157 -9.70 1.93 8.02
C TYR A 157 -10.58 0.77 8.46
N SER A 158 -10.01 -0.38 8.80
CA SER A 158 -10.77 -1.52 9.33
C SER A 158 -11.33 -1.27 10.73
N SER A 159 -10.80 -0.28 11.46
CA SER A 159 -11.24 0.05 12.81
C SER A 159 -12.55 0.85 12.78
N LEU A 160 -13.63 0.24 13.26
CA LEU A 160 -14.93 0.90 13.41
C LEU A 160 -14.90 1.85 14.61
N THR A 161 -15.17 3.12 14.34
CA THR A 161 -15.29 4.18 15.34
C THR A 161 -16.71 4.73 15.34
N PRO A 162 -17.19 5.34 16.45
CA PRO A 162 -18.55 5.92 16.50
C PRO A 162 -18.89 6.87 15.36
N ASP A 163 -17.91 7.62 14.84
CA ASP A 163 -18.05 8.51 13.68
C ASP A 163 -18.54 7.78 12.40
N LEU A 164 -18.36 6.46 12.31
CA LEU A 164 -18.71 5.59 11.17
C LEU A 164 -19.91 4.67 11.44
N TRP A 165 -20.63 4.83 12.56
CA TRP A 165 -21.79 3.97 12.88
C TRP A 165 -23.03 4.28 12.06
N LYS A 166 -23.08 5.43 11.40
CA LYS A 166 -24.19 5.77 10.50
C LYS A 166 -24.21 4.80 9.33
N GLU A 167 -25.39 4.27 9.03
CA GLU A 167 -25.57 3.34 7.93
C GLU A 167 -25.13 3.97 6.61
N THR A 168 -24.38 3.21 5.82
CA THR A 168 -23.92 3.65 4.51
C THR A 168 -25.03 3.43 3.50
N ILE A 169 -25.45 4.49 2.82
CA ILE A 169 -26.36 4.39 1.68
C ILE A 169 -25.55 3.87 0.50
N PHE A 170 -25.77 2.62 0.12
CA PHE A 170 -25.07 2.01 -1.01
C PHE A 170 -25.58 2.60 -2.33
N THR A 171 -24.72 3.29 -3.06
CA THR A 171 -24.96 3.70 -4.44
C THR A 171 -24.64 2.56 -5.41
N LYS A 172 -25.10 2.67 -6.66
CA LYS A 172 -24.73 1.71 -7.70
C LYS A 172 -23.21 1.72 -7.89
N SER A 173 -22.63 0.57 -8.18
CA SER A 173 -21.19 0.49 -8.45
C SER A 173 -20.87 1.20 -9.77
N PRO A 174 -19.69 1.85 -9.91
CA PRO A 174 -19.30 2.46 -11.18
C PRO A 174 -19.33 1.47 -12.35
N TYR A 175 -19.01 0.19 -12.11
CA TYR A 175 -19.14 -0.86 -13.13
C TYR A 175 -20.57 -1.03 -13.64
N GLN A 176 -21.55 -0.94 -12.74
CA GLN A 176 -22.97 -1.03 -13.09
C GLN A 176 -23.47 0.25 -13.79
N GLU A 177 -23.06 1.43 -13.33
CA GLU A 177 -23.47 2.70 -13.95
C GLU A 177 -22.88 2.86 -15.36
N PHE A 178 -21.62 2.48 -15.56
CA PHE A 178 -20.92 2.61 -16.83
C PHE A 178 -20.90 1.30 -17.63
N THR A 179 -21.80 0.35 -17.37
CA THR A 179 -21.84 -0.95 -18.07
C THR A 179 -21.89 -0.78 -19.59
N ASP A 180 -22.82 0.06 -20.10
CA ASP A 180 -22.99 0.27 -21.53
C ASP A 180 -21.76 0.91 -22.19
N HIS A 181 -21.10 1.82 -21.47
CA HIS A 181 -19.87 2.46 -21.93
C HIS A 181 -18.73 1.44 -21.98
N LEU A 182 -18.55 0.65 -20.90
CA LEU A 182 -17.52 -0.36 -20.82
C LEU A 182 -17.69 -1.43 -21.90
N VAL A 183 -18.91 -1.91 -22.18
CA VAL A 183 -19.14 -2.89 -23.25
C VAL A 183 -18.74 -2.33 -24.62
N LYS A 184 -18.99 -1.04 -24.88
CA LYS A 184 -18.66 -0.38 -26.15
C LYS A 184 -17.16 -0.10 -26.31
N THR A 185 -16.48 0.35 -25.25
CA THR A 185 -15.07 0.76 -25.32
C THR A 185 -14.10 -0.36 -24.97
N HIS A 186 -14.51 -1.27 -24.09
CA HIS A 186 -13.74 -2.43 -23.67
C HIS A 186 -14.14 -3.65 -24.53
N THR A 187 -14.05 -3.51 -25.85
CA THR A 187 -14.06 -4.69 -26.73
C THR A 187 -12.88 -5.56 -26.35
N ARG A 188 -13.15 -6.79 -25.86
CA ARG A 188 -12.12 -7.81 -25.75
C ARG A 188 -11.47 -7.97 -27.12
N VAL A 189 -10.18 -7.68 -27.23
CA VAL A 189 -9.36 -7.84 -28.46
C VAL A 189 -9.26 -9.32 -28.92
N SER A 190 -10.14 -10.23 -28.48
CA SER A 190 -10.07 -11.65 -28.81
C SER A 190 -11.44 -12.34 -28.77
N MET A 191 -12.33 -12.06 -29.72
CA MET A 191 -13.30 -13.05 -30.21
C MET A 191 -13.66 -12.72 -31.67
N GLN A 192 -12.68 -12.75 -32.57
CA GLN A 192 -12.95 -13.21 -33.92
C GLN A 192 -13.23 -14.72 -33.80
N ARG A 193 -14.47 -15.05 -33.47
CA ARG A 193 -14.99 -16.40 -33.61
C ARG A 193 -15.04 -16.65 -35.11
N THR A 194 -14.03 -17.35 -35.63
CA THR A 194 -14.07 -17.91 -36.99
C THR A 194 -15.35 -18.74 -37.06
N GLN A 195 -16.40 -18.20 -37.67
CA GLN A 195 -17.57 -19.00 -38.02
C GLN A 195 -17.11 -19.93 -39.14
N ALA A 196 -16.93 -21.22 -38.82
CA ALA A 196 -16.87 -22.24 -39.84
C ALA A 196 -18.22 -22.23 -40.60
N PRO A 197 -18.23 -22.21 -41.94
CA PRO A 197 -19.48 -22.28 -42.68
C PRO A 197 -20.13 -23.64 -42.41
N ALA A 198 -21.42 -23.62 -42.03
CA ALA A 198 -22.22 -24.82 -41.89
C ALA A 198 -22.29 -25.53 -43.25
N VAL A 199 -21.74 -26.73 -43.33
CA VAL A 199 -21.92 -27.62 -44.47
C VAL A 199 -23.39 -28.03 -44.48
N ALA A 200 -24.13 -27.59 -45.51
CA ALA A 200 -25.46 -28.07 -45.78
C ALA A 200 -25.37 -29.55 -46.18
N ALA A 201 -25.95 -30.43 -45.37
CA ALA A 201 -26.19 -31.81 -45.77
C ALA A 201 -27.47 -31.84 -46.62
N THR A 202 -27.32 -32.37 -47.84
CA THR A 202 -28.39 -32.75 -48.77
C THR A 202 -29.18 -33.94 -48.26
#